data_AF-A0A2J6JEB7-F1
#
_entry.id   AF-A0A2J6JEB7-F1
#
_cell.length_a   1.000
_cell.length_b   1.000
_cell.length_c   1.000
_cell.angle_alpha   90.00
_cell.angle_beta   90.00
_cell.angle_gamma   90.00
#
_symmetry.space_group_name_H-M   'P 1'
#
loop_
_entity.id
_entity.type
_entity.pdbx_description
1 polymer ?
#
loop_
_entity_poly.entity_id
_entity_poly.type
_entity_poly.pdbx_seq_one_letter_code
_entity_poly.pdbx_strand_id
1 'polypeptide(L)'
;MTHGPFNEESLFFLQVEALRKGPAITCDQGTTVINAANLMREHDVSGLVVLVDGAPRGIFSLRDLRNLIASAPRNIEHERVATHMSSSLITLSHRAYVFEAIFKMAKHDIHRLALTGDNGELLGVLTGSDLLRSRTRTPLYLNQEIEAATSIEQLRALNEKMLETIRFATRAGADARSLVQLISHFNDSFSLRIIALLNEKEGVSLPQGAAYLALGSEGRNEQTLRTDQDSAIVYRDGLSEADQQQMAYFATRLVDSLEQVGVPRCPGDTMASNPLWRHSLSSWRDTVDHWINTPTPDNMVNFGMFQDLRTLHGDPDLERELRQHICDSVKHHTLFLPHMARHIVRFTPPLGMFGRIKVERRGEHRGTLDLKKAGIFALTIGTSLLALESGIVGGSTWNKFDLLAQKKVFIASDLLPIEEAFTFLVHLRLQRQLRAIAEGKPPSNHVDPLILSDHDREKLRGSLRGVSSLLKILTDRYQINFIAR
;
A
#
# COMPACT_ATOMS: atom_id res chain seq x y z
N MET A 1 -5.65 10.53 -27.85
CA MET A 1 -7.05 10.12 -27.66
C MET A 1 -7.08 9.15 -26.48
N THR A 2 -7.35 9.67 -25.29
CA THR A 2 -7.29 8.95 -24.02
C THR A 2 -8.68 8.45 -23.66
N HIS A 3 -8.92 7.15 -23.87
CA HIS A 3 -10.06 6.48 -23.25
C HIS A 3 -9.75 6.33 -21.76
N GLY A 4 -10.37 7.18 -20.93
CA GLY A 4 -10.54 6.85 -19.52
C GLY A 4 -11.49 5.67 -19.38
N PRO A 5 -11.30 4.85 -18.34
CA PRO A 5 -12.48 4.25 -17.73
C PRO A 5 -12.37 4.31 -16.22
N PHE A 6 -13.40 4.85 -15.57
CA PHE A 6 -14.15 4.19 -14.49
C PHE A 6 -15.22 5.18 -14.04
N ASN A 7 -16.36 5.15 -14.73
CA ASN A 7 -17.53 5.97 -14.43
C ASN A 7 -18.31 5.36 -13.23
N GLU A 8 -19.31 6.06 -12.69
CA GLU A 8 -20.26 5.56 -11.67
C GLU A 8 -20.80 4.14 -11.94
N GLU A 9 -20.82 3.74 -13.22
CA GLU A 9 -21.20 2.43 -13.74
C GLU A 9 -20.41 1.26 -13.13
N SER A 10 -19.13 1.42 -12.73
CA SER A 10 -18.34 0.26 -12.28
C SER A 10 -18.76 -0.30 -10.93
N LEU A 11 -19.27 0.54 -10.02
CA LEU A 11 -19.72 0.10 -8.70
C LEU A 11 -20.96 -0.80 -8.82
N PHE A 12 -21.83 -0.52 -9.77
CA PHE A 12 -23.04 -1.29 -10.01
C PHE A 12 -22.74 -2.77 -10.32
N PHE A 13 -21.60 -3.05 -10.97
CA PHE A 13 -21.16 -4.38 -11.35
C PHE A 13 -20.16 -5.04 -10.37
N LEU A 14 -20.02 -4.49 -9.15
CA LEU A 14 -19.31 -5.17 -8.06
C LEU A 14 -20.20 -6.26 -7.46
N GLN A 15 -19.64 -7.43 -7.12
CA GLN A 15 -20.38 -8.45 -6.38
C GLN A 15 -20.59 -8.04 -4.91
N VAL A 16 -21.78 -8.33 -4.37
CA VAL A 16 -22.17 -7.93 -3.01
C VAL A 16 -21.37 -8.62 -1.91
N GLU A 17 -20.77 -9.79 -2.16
CA GLU A 17 -19.86 -10.46 -1.22
C GLU A 17 -18.68 -9.57 -0.81
N ALA A 18 -18.16 -8.74 -1.74
CA ALA A 18 -17.08 -7.81 -1.44
C ALA A 18 -17.48 -6.74 -0.41
N LEU A 19 -18.78 -6.48 -0.24
CA LEU A 19 -19.32 -5.50 0.71
C LEU A 19 -19.72 -6.11 2.06
N ARG A 20 -19.62 -7.44 2.20
CA ARG A 20 -20.02 -8.15 3.41
C ARG A 20 -19.07 -7.84 4.58
N LYS A 21 -19.63 -7.40 5.71
CA LYS A 21 -18.85 -7.06 6.92
C LYS A 21 -18.50 -8.27 7.80
N GLY A 22 -19.26 -9.36 7.69
CA GLY A 22 -19.15 -10.54 8.55
C GLY A 22 -20.43 -11.37 8.54
N PRO A 23 -20.54 -12.37 9.43
CA PRO A 23 -21.75 -13.15 9.60
C PRO A 23 -22.92 -12.28 10.06
N ALA A 24 -24.15 -12.71 9.74
CA ALA A 24 -25.35 -12.03 10.21
C ALA A 24 -25.46 -12.17 11.74
N ILE A 25 -25.83 -11.09 12.42
CA ILE A 25 -26.23 -11.16 13.83
C ILE A 25 -27.68 -11.68 13.87
N THR A 26 -27.89 -12.77 14.61
CA THR A 26 -29.15 -13.50 14.63
C THR A 26 -29.75 -13.53 16.03
N CYS A 27 -31.08 -13.67 16.12
CA CYS A 27 -31.78 -13.99 17.36
C CYS A 27 -32.88 -15.04 17.12
N ASP A 28 -33.31 -15.72 18.18
CA ASP A 28 -34.43 -16.68 18.10
C ASP A 28 -35.78 -15.96 18.07
N GLN A 29 -36.81 -16.57 17.46
CA GLN A 29 -38.18 -16.05 17.41
C GLN A 29 -38.76 -15.68 18.79
N GLY A 30 -38.37 -16.42 19.83
CA GLY A 30 -38.77 -16.18 21.22
C GLY A 30 -38.00 -15.04 21.89
N THR A 31 -37.06 -14.37 21.22
CA THR A 31 -36.31 -13.26 21.84
C THR A 31 -37.26 -12.09 22.15
N THR A 32 -37.13 -11.48 23.33
CA THR A 32 -37.91 -10.28 23.65
C THR A 32 -37.40 -9.09 22.84
N VAL A 33 -38.29 -8.14 22.55
CA VAL A 33 -37.93 -6.93 21.81
C VAL A 33 -36.81 -6.14 22.50
N ILE A 34 -36.81 -6.09 23.83
CA ILE A 34 -35.75 -5.42 24.62
C ILE A 34 -34.41 -6.12 24.44
N ASN A 35 -34.36 -7.45 24.53
CA ASN A 35 -33.12 -8.19 24.34
C ASN A 35 -32.61 -8.07 22.90
N ALA A 36 -33.51 -8.06 21.92
CA ALA A 36 -33.16 -7.78 20.53
C ALA A 36 -32.55 -6.38 20.36
N ALA A 37 -33.12 -5.34 20.98
CA ALA A 37 -32.56 -3.99 20.96
C ALA A 37 -31.18 -3.91 21.63
N ASN A 38 -30.98 -4.64 22.75
CA ASN A 38 -29.67 -4.73 23.40
C ASN A 38 -28.63 -5.42 22.51
N LEU A 39 -29.01 -6.51 21.84
CA LEU A 39 -28.14 -7.22 20.90
C LEU A 39 -27.76 -6.33 19.70
N MET A 40 -28.72 -5.55 19.20
CA MET A 40 -28.47 -4.54 18.17
C MET A 40 -27.43 -3.50 18.62
N ARG A 41 -27.57 -2.99 19.85
CA ARG A 41 -26.63 -2.02 20.42
C ARG A 41 -25.24 -2.62 20.65
N GLU A 42 -25.16 -3.83 21.21
CA GLU A 42 -23.91 -4.53 21.51
C GLU A 42 -23.07 -4.77 20.24
N HIS A 43 -23.73 -5.16 19.16
CA HIS A 43 -23.06 -5.46 17.89
C HIS A 43 -23.02 -4.29 16.91
N ASP A 44 -23.49 -3.10 17.31
CA ASP A 44 -23.62 -1.91 16.44
C ASP A 44 -24.34 -2.21 15.10
N VAL A 45 -25.45 -2.97 15.18
CA VAL A 45 -26.30 -3.32 14.04
C VAL A 45 -27.68 -2.72 14.18
N SER A 46 -28.33 -2.50 13.05
CA SER A 46 -29.63 -1.82 12.98
C SER A 46 -30.78 -2.77 12.63
N GLY A 47 -30.51 -4.06 12.69
CA GLY A 47 -31.47 -5.15 12.50
C GLY A 47 -30.83 -6.51 12.77
N LEU A 48 -31.67 -7.49 13.06
CA LEU A 48 -31.32 -8.87 13.38
C LEU A 48 -32.07 -9.81 12.45
N VAL A 49 -31.40 -10.86 11.98
CA VAL A 49 -32.08 -11.96 11.30
C VAL A 49 -32.70 -12.87 12.37
N VAL A 50 -34.00 -13.10 12.24
CA VAL A 50 -34.77 -13.92 13.18
C VAL A 50 -34.79 -15.37 12.70
N LEU A 51 -34.33 -16.27 13.56
CA LEU A 51 -34.36 -17.71 13.36
C LEU A 51 -35.66 -18.29 13.91
N VAL A 52 -36.30 -19.14 13.12
CA VAL A 52 -37.45 -19.96 13.52
C VAL A 52 -37.05 -21.41 13.26
N ASP A 53 -37.05 -22.24 14.30
CA ASP A 53 -36.58 -23.63 14.26
C ASP A 53 -35.17 -23.76 13.67
N GLY A 54 -34.29 -22.79 13.99
CA GLY A 54 -32.91 -22.73 13.51
C GLY A 54 -32.74 -22.23 12.07
N ALA A 55 -33.82 -21.96 11.34
CA ALA A 55 -33.79 -21.44 9.97
C ALA A 55 -34.03 -19.92 9.92
N PRO A 56 -33.34 -19.15 9.07
CA PRO A 56 -33.55 -17.71 8.93
C PRO A 56 -34.89 -17.45 8.23
N ARG A 57 -35.87 -16.95 8.98
CA ARG A 57 -37.24 -16.74 8.48
C ARG A 57 -37.68 -15.29 8.44
N GLY A 58 -37.10 -14.43 9.25
CA GLY A 58 -37.51 -13.03 9.28
C GLY A 58 -36.40 -12.06 9.59
N ILE A 59 -36.74 -10.78 9.58
CA ILE A 59 -35.86 -9.70 10.03
C ILE A 59 -36.63 -8.80 10.99
N PHE A 60 -35.98 -8.45 12.10
CA PHE A 60 -36.46 -7.45 13.04
C PHE A 60 -35.48 -6.27 13.03
N SER A 61 -35.97 -5.06 12.77
CA SER A 61 -35.14 -3.88 12.51
C SER A 61 -35.52 -2.67 13.37
N LEU A 62 -34.70 -1.63 13.35
CA LEU A 62 -35.03 -0.33 13.98
C LEU A 62 -36.38 0.24 13.51
N ARG A 63 -36.80 -0.05 12.28
CA ARG A 63 -38.12 0.37 11.77
C ARG A 63 -39.25 -0.30 12.56
N ASP A 64 -39.12 -1.60 12.78
CA ASP A 64 -40.13 -2.41 13.46
C ASP A 64 -40.18 -2.06 14.95
N LEU A 65 -39.01 -1.87 15.58
CA LEU A 65 -38.92 -1.36 16.95
C LEU A 65 -39.56 0.02 17.10
N ARG A 66 -39.26 0.96 16.18
CA ARG A 66 -39.87 2.30 16.19
C ARG A 66 -41.38 2.25 16.05
N ASN A 67 -41.89 1.43 15.12
CA ASN A 67 -43.33 1.28 14.88
C ASN A 67 -44.03 0.66 16.10
N LEU A 68 -43.42 -0.34 16.74
CA LEU A 68 -43.91 -0.92 17.97
C LEU A 68 -43.98 0.14 19.09
N ILE A 69 -42.91 0.91 19.33
CA ILE A 69 -42.92 1.97 20.35
C ILE A 69 -44.04 2.98 20.06
N ALA A 70 -44.21 3.37 18.79
CA ALA A 70 -45.25 4.30 18.38
C ALA A 70 -46.68 3.76 18.60
N SER A 71 -46.88 2.44 18.61
CA SER A 71 -48.17 1.82 18.93
C SER A 71 -48.53 1.80 20.42
N ALA A 72 -47.63 2.26 21.30
CA ALA A 72 -47.82 2.32 22.76
C ALA A 72 -48.29 0.98 23.37
N PRO A 73 -47.51 -0.11 23.23
CA PRO A 73 -47.88 -1.43 23.72
C PRO A 73 -48.08 -1.41 25.24
N ARG A 74 -49.06 -2.17 25.73
CA ARG A 74 -49.38 -2.22 27.18
C ARG A 74 -48.23 -2.75 28.03
N ASN A 75 -47.43 -3.68 27.50
CA ASN A 75 -46.24 -4.20 28.18
C ASN A 75 -45.17 -4.64 27.17
N ILE A 76 -44.23 -3.75 26.89
CA ILE A 76 -43.13 -3.99 25.93
C ILE A 76 -42.15 -5.09 26.36
N GLU A 77 -42.07 -5.41 27.66
CA GLU A 77 -41.13 -6.40 28.19
C GLU A 77 -41.49 -7.83 27.76
N HIS A 78 -42.78 -8.09 27.50
CA HIS A 78 -43.25 -9.40 27.04
C HIS A 78 -43.37 -9.51 25.51
N GLU A 79 -43.24 -8.40 24.78
CA GLU A 79 -43.30 -8.40 23.32
C GLU A 79 -42.14 -9.22 22.74
N ARG A 80 -42.45 -10.08 21.78
CA ARG A 80 -41.50 -11.00 21.14
C ARG A 80 -41.19 -10.54 19.73
N VAL A 81 -39.95 -10.75 19.28
CA VAL A 81 -39.54 -10.39 17.92
C VAL A 81 -40.38 -11.08 16.85
N ALA A 82 -40.82 -12.33 17.08
CA ALA A 82 -41.67 -13.07 16.14
C ALA A 82 -42.96 -12.33 15.75
N THR A 83 -43.54 -11.56 16.68
CA THR A 83 -44.80 -10.83 16.46
C THR A 83 -44.60 -9.59 15.59
N HIS A 84 -43.40 -9.00 15.61
CA HIS A 84 -43.10 -7.71 15.00
C HIS A 84 -42.12 -7.80 13.83
N MET A 85 -41.53 -8.97 13.58
CA MET A 85 -40.60 -9.17 12.47
C MET A 85 -41.33 -9.15 11.12
N SER A 86 -40.60 -8.77 10.07
CA SER A 86 -41.02 -9.08 8.71
C SER A 86 -40.70 -10.55 8.39
N SER A 87 -41.73 -11.37 8.20
CA SER A 87 -41.66 -12.83 8.02
C SER A 87 -41.34 -13.31 6.60
N SER A 88 -41.14 -12.38 5.66
CA SER A 88 -40.66 -12.67 4.30
C SER A 88 -39.23 -12.18 4.17
N LEU A 89 -38.27 -13.03 4.54
CA LEU A 89 -36.86 -12.70 4.43
C LEU A 89 -36.48 -12.55 2.95
N ILE A 90 -36.18 -11.33 2.53
CA ILE A 90 -35.74 -11.03 1.17
C ILE A 90 -34.24 -11.27 1.11
N THR A 91 -33.85 -12.31 0.36
CA THR A 91 -32.48 -12.75 0.22
C THR A 91 -31.85 -12.25 -1.07
N LEU A 92 -30.53 -12.24 -1.15
CA LEU A 92 -29.77 -12.01 -2.37
C LEU A 92 -28.60 -13.00 -2.40
N SER A 93 -28.25 -13.53 -3.58
CA SER A 93 -27.04 -14.34 -3.72
C SER A 93 -25.81 -13.48 -3.40
N HIS A 94 -24.85 -14.03 -2.68
CA HIS A 94 -23.58 -13.35 -2.41
C HIS A 94 -22.79 -12.98 -3.69
N ARG A 95 -23.04 -13.67 -4.80
CA ARG A 95 -22.44 -13.39 -6.12
C ARG A 95 -23.21 -12.38 -6.95
N ALA A 96 -24.37 -11.93 -6.48
CA ALA A 96 -25.17 -10.92 -7.18
C ALA A 96 -24.43 -9.58 -7.22
N TYR A 97 -24.78 -8.75 -8.17
CA TYR A 97 -24.18 -7.42 -8.32
C TYR A 97 -24.86 -6.37 -7.44
N VAL A 98 -24.14 -5.28 -7.15
CA VAL A 98 -24.65 -4.15 -6.37
C VAL A 98 -25.92 -3.55 -6.98
N PHE A 99 -26.03 -3.46 -8.32
CA PHE A 99 -27.26 -2.97 -8.94
C PHE A 99 -28.48 -3.84 -8.61
N GLU A 100 -28.30 -5.16 -8.50
CA GLU A 100 -29.36 -6.08 -8.12
C GLU A 100 -29.78 -5.86 -6.67
N ALA A 101 -28.81 -5.57 -5.78
CA ALA A 101 -29.10 -5.18 -4.40
C ALA A 101 -29.92 -3.88 -4.34
N ILE A 102 -29.50 -2.84 -5.07
CA ILE A 102 -30.21 -1.56 -5.14
C ILE A 102 -31.62 -1.76 -5.69
N PHE A 103 -31.75 -2.51 -6.80
CA PHE A 103 -33.05 -2.81 -7.40
C PHE A 103 -33.95 -3.56 -6.44
N LYS A 104 -33.44 -4.58 -5.74
CA LYS A 104 -34.22 -5.37 -4.78
C LYS A 104 -34.61 -4.56 -3.55
N MET A 105 -33.72 -3.71 -3.04
CA MET A 105 -34.02 -2.75 -1.97
C MET A 105 -35.13 -1.76 -2.37
N ALA A 106 -35.01 -1.16 -3.55
CA ALA A 106 -36.01 -0.23 -4.07
C ALA A 106 -37.37 -0.90 -4.36
N LYS A 107 -37.35 -2.08 -5.01
CA LYS A 107 -38.55 -2.84 -5.38
C LYS A 107 -39.38 -3.25 -4.15
N HIS A 108 -38.71 -3.56 -3.05
CA HIS A 108 -39.37 -4.05 -1.84
C HIS A 108 -39.48 -3.00 -0.72
N ASP A 109 -39.02 -1.77 -0.95
CA ASP A 109 -38.96 -0.69 0.04
C ASP A 109 -38.27 -1.13 1.35
N ILE A 110 -37.09 -1.72 1.20
CA ILE A 110 -36.25 -2.21 2.30
C ILE A 110 -34.84 -1.65 2.19
N HIS A 111 -34.15 -1.55 3.34
CA HIS A 111 -32.77 -1.07 3.40
C HIS A 111 -31.77 -2.16 3.79
N ARG A 112 -32.21 -3.43 3.82
CA ARG A 112 -31.40 -4.59 4.25
C ARG A 112 -31.74 -5.81 3.40
N LEU A 113 -30.73 -6.58 3.03
CA LEU A 113 -30.87 -7.85 2.31
C LEU A 113 -30.07 -8.93 3.03
N ALA A 114 -30.67 -10.09 3.23
CA ALA A 114 -29.95 -11.27 3.71
C ALA A 114 -29.10 -11.85 2.57
N LEU A 115 -27.80 -11.99 2.77
CA LEU A 115 -26.91 -12.59 1.78
C LEU A 115 -26.90 -14.11 1.96
N THR A 116 -27.05 -14.83 0.86
CA THR A 116 -27.11 -16.29 0.84
C THR A 116 -25.99 -16.89 0.00
N GLY A 117 -25.42 -18.00 0.48
CA GLY A 117 -24.44 -18.79 -0.24
C GLY A 117 -25.07 -19.69 -1.28
N ASP A 118 -24.24 -20.46 -1.98
CA ASP A 118 -24.70 -21.34 -3.06
C ASP A 118 -25.62 -22.47 -2.54
N ASN A 119 -25.53 -22.83 -1.26
CA ASN A 119 -26.36 -23.87 -0.64
C ASN A 119 -27.55 -23.28 0.14
N GLY A 120 -27.81 -21.97 0.01
CA GLY A 120 -28.91 -21.28 0.69
C GLY A 120 -28.62 -20.91 2.15
N GLU A 121 -27.39 -21.12 2.63
CA GLU A 121 -26.96 -20.73 3.97
C GLU A 121 -26.87 -19.21 4.11
N LEU A 122 -27.20 -18.69 5.29
CA LEU A 122 -27.11 -17.26 5.60
C LEU A 122 -25.65 -16.87 5.82
N LEU A 123 -25.12 -16.03 4.92
CA LEU A 123 -23.73 -15.57 4.99
C LEU A 123 -23.59 -14.23 5.71
N GLY A 124 -24.61 -13.39 5.70
CA GLY A 124 -24.54 -12.03 6.23
C GLY A 124 -25.77 -11.18 5.92
N VAL A 125 -25.69 -9.89 6.25
CA VAL A 125 -26.68 -8.88 5.88
C VAL A 125 -25.98 -7.72 5.18
N LEU A 126 -26.53 -7.31 4.03
CA LEU A 126 -26.10 -6.12 3.30
C LEU A 126 -27.09 -4.99 3.55
N THR A 127 -26.61 -3.81 3.94
CA THR A 127 -27.45 -2.63 4.21
C THR A 127 -27.28 -1.54 3.15
N GLY A 128 -28.26 -0.65 3.00
CA GLY A 128 -28.14 0.52 2.12
C GLY A 128 -26.95 1.41 2.49
N SER A 129 -26.62 1.51 3.77
CA SER A 129 -25.43 2.24 4.23
C SER A 129 -24.13 1.56 3.80
N ASP A 130 -24.11 0.23 3.61
CA ASP A 130 -22.94 -0.48 3.07
C ASP A 130 -22.74 -0.13 1.59
N LEU A 131 -23.84 -0.01 0.82
CA LEU A 131 -23.82 0.43 -0.59
C LEU A 131 -23.37 1.90 -0.73
N LEU A 132 -23.74 2.77 0.21
CA LEU A 132 -23.29 4.16 0.21
C LEU A 132 -21.81 4.27 0.62
N ARG A 133 -21.37 3.48 1.61
CA ARG A 133 -19.96 3.42 2.02
C ARG A 133 -19.05 2.82 0.94
N SER A 134 -19.57 1.97 0.06
CA SER A 134 -18.77 1.45 -1.05
C SER A 134 -18.45 2.52 -2.10
N ARG A 135 -19.36 3.49 -2.34
CA ARG A 135 -19.05 4.68 -3.18
C ARG A 135 -17.85 5.42 -2.63
N THR A 136 -17.80 5.70 -1.33
CA THR A 136 -16.71 6.47 -0.71
C THR A 136 -15.39 5.70 -0.60
N ARG A 137 -15.36 4.39 -0.90
CA ARG A 137 -14.16 3.52 -0.83
C ARG A 137 -13.63 3.11 -2.19
N THR A 138 -14.14 3.70 -3.27
CA THR A 138 -13.55 3.47 -4.60
C THR A 138 -12.27 4.30 -4.70
N PRO A 139 -11.16 3.72 -5.17
CA PRO A 139 -9.91 4.45 -5.32
C PRO A 139 -10.02 5.76 -6.10
N LEU A 140 -10.85 5.77 -7.14
CA LEU A 140 -11.10 6.96 -7.96
C LEU A 140 -11.67 8.14 -7.16
N TYR A 141 -12.69 7.90 -6.33
CA TYR A 141 -13.31 8.97 -5.54
C TYR A 141 -12.36 9.52 -4.49
N LEU A 142 -11.59 8.65 -3.85
CA LEU A 142 -10.58 9.11 -2.90
C LEU A 142 -9.53 9.99 -3.61
N ASN A 143 -9.09 9.60 -4.81
CA ASN A 143 -8.16 10.43 -5.58
C ASN A 143 -8.76 11.81 -5.92
N GLN A 144 -10.03 11.86 -6.33
CA GLN A 144 -10.74 13.13 -6.58
C GLN A 144 -10.85 14.00 -5.32
N GLU A 145 -11.11 13.40 -4.15
CA GLU A 145 -11.14 14.14 -2.89
C GLU A 145 -9.76 14.67 -2.49
N ILE A 146 -8.69 13.90 -2.72
CA ILE A 146 -7.31 14.35 -2.50
C ILE A 146 -7.03 15.55 -3.39
N GLU A 147 -7.32 15.47 -4.69
CA GLU A 147 -7.12 16.59 -5.64
C GLU A 147 -7.95 17.83 -5.29
N ALA A 148 -9.16 17.64 -4.74
CA ALA A 148 -10.06 18.73 -4.35
C ALA A 148 -9.77 19.31 -2.95
N ALA A 149 -8.88 18.70 -2.16
CA ALA A 149 -8.64 19.11 -0.78
C ALA A 149 -8.11 20.56 -0.71
N THR A 150 -8.66 21.36 0.18
CA THR A 150 -8.34 22.79 0.30
C THR A 150 -7.39 23.12 1.46
N SER A 151 -7.01 22.12 2.26
CA SER A 151 -6.09 22.31 3.39
C SER A 151 -5.33 21.02 3.76
N ILE A 152 -4.25 21.17 4.53
CA ILE A 152 -3.44 20.05 5.03
C ILE A 152 -4.25 19.18 6.01
N GLU A 153 -5.14 19.78 6.80
CA GLU A 153 -6.02 19.07 7.73
C GLU A 153 -6.99 18.14 6.98
N GLN A 154 -7.53 18.58 5.84
CA GLN A 154 -8.37 17.72 5.00
C GLN A 154 -7.56 16.55 4.44
N LEU A 155 -6.35 16.79 3.95
CA LEU A 155 -5.46 15.72 3.47
C LEU A 155 -5.13 14.72 4.58
N ARG A 156 -4.91 15.17 5.82
CA ARG A 156 -4.72 14.28 6.96
C ARG A 156 -5.93 13.37 7.20
N ALA A 157 -7.16 13.91 7.13
CA ALA A 157 -8.37 13.09 7.25
C ALA A 157 -8.53 12.11 6.08
N LEU A 158 -8.16 12.51 4.85
CA LEU A 158 -8.19 11.65 3.67
C LEU A 158 -7.15 10.53 3.73
N ASN A 159 -6.02 10.75 4.41
CA ASN A 159 -5.03 9.69 4.64
C ASN A 159 -5.64 8.53 5.45
N GLU A 160 -6.47 8.80 6.45
CA GLU A 160 -7.19 7.75 7.18
C GLU A 160 -8.16 6.96 6.27
N LYS A 161 -8.83 7.66 5.35
CA LYS A 161 -9.72 7.07 4.34
C LYS A 161 -8.96 6.25 3.29
N MET A 162 -7.74 6.64 2.95
CA MET A 162 -6.81 5.83 2.15
C MET A 162 -6.54 4.49 2.82
N LEU A 163 -6.19 4.49 4.11
CA LEU A 163 -5.95 3.26 4.86
C LEU A 163 -7.18 2.33 4.87
N GLU A 164 -8.40 2.89 4.98
CA GLU A 164 -9.64 2.12 4.84
C GLU A 164 -9.82 1.51 3.45
N THR A 165 -9.55 2.29 2.40
CA THR A 165 -9.66 1.86 1.00
C THR A 165 -8.70 0.71 0.72
N ILE A 166 -7.44 0.82 1.17
CA ILE A 166 -6.45 -0.26 1.03
C ILE A 166 -6.84 -1.50 1.85
N ARG A 167 -7.35 -1.33 3.09
CA ARG A 167 -7.90 -2.45 3.89
C ARG A 167 -9.01 -3.17 3.14
N PHE A 168 -9.92 -2.42 2.53
CA PHE A 168 -11.02 -2.97 1.75
C PHE A 168 -10.52 -3.76 0.54
N ALA A 169 -9.66 -3.16 -0.29
CA ALA A 169 -9.08 -3.82 -1.46
C ALA A 169 -8.30 -5.10 -1.10
N THR A 170 -7.57 -5.08 0.03
CA THR A 170 -6.85 -6.26 0.53
C THR A 170 -7.80 -7.38 0.91
N ARG A 171 -8.93 -7.08 1.58
CA ARG A 171 -9.96 -8.08 1.93
C ARG A 171 -10.69 -8.62 0.71
N ALA A 172 -10.85 -7.79 -0.33
CA ALA A 172 -11.42 -8.19 -1.60
C ALA A 172 -10.48 -9.08 -2.46
N GLY A 173 -9.26 -9.34 -1.99
CA GLY A 173 -8.32 -10.24 -2.68
C GLY A 173 -7.54 -9.58 -3.80
N ALA A 174 -7.40 -8.25 -3.81
CA ALA A 174 -6.52 -7.55 -4.74
C ALA A 174 -5.08 -8.07 -4.60
N ASP A 175 -4.38 -8.23 -5.72
CA ASP A 175 -3.01 -8.72 -5.71
C ASP A 175 -2.04 -7.68 -5.13
N ALA A 176 -0.87 -8.16 -4.71
CA ALA A 176 0.12 -7.34 -4.03
C ALA A 176 0.65 -6.19 -4.89
N ARG A 177 0.88 -6.43 -6.19
CA ARG A 177 1.44 -5.44 -7.11
C ARG A 177 0.44 -4.30 -7.29
N SER A 178 -0.83 -4.61 -7.58
CA SER A 178 -1.88 -3.60 -7.71
C SER A 178 -2.12 -2.81 -6.41
N LEU A 179 -2.10 -3.46 -5.25
CA LEU A 179 -2.24 -2.75 -3.96
C LEU A 179 -1.10 -1.76 -3.72
N VAL A 180 0.14 -2.16 -3.98
CA VAL A 180 1.34 -1.32 -3.79
C VAL A 180 1.37 -0.15 -4.79
N GLN A 181 1.01 -0.42 -6.05
CA GLN A 181 0.87 0.63 -7.06
C GLN A 181 -0.23 1.63 -6.67
N LEU A 182 -1.34 1.14 -6.13
CA LEU A 182 -2.42 2.00 -5.67
C LEU A 182 -2.00 2.88 -4.49
N ILE A 183 -1.27 2.33 -3.51
CA ILE A 183 -0.71 3.10 -2.39
C ILE A 183 0.24 4.19 -2.93
N SER A 184 1.13 3.82 -3.84
CA SER A 184 2.09 4.77 -4.42
C SER A 184 1.38 5.89 -5.19
N HIS A 185 0.32 5.56 -5.94
CA HIS A 185 -0.50 6.55 -6.63
C HIS A 185 -1.14 7.55 -5.65
N PHE A 186 -1.71 7.07 -4.54
CA PHE A 186 -2.26 7.98 -3.53
C PHE A 186 -1.19 8.86 -2.89
N ASN A 187 -0.03 8.30 -2.56
CA ASN A 187 1.06 9.07 -1.95
C ASN A 187 1.56 10.17 -2.90
N ASP A 188 1.69 9.87 -4.20
CA ASP A 188 1.98 10.88 -5.22
C ASP A 188 0.90 11.97 -5.26
N SER A 189 -0.38 11.61 -5.26
CA SER A 189 -1.49 12.57 -5.25
C SER A 189 -1.50 13.45 -3.99
N PHE A 190 -1.18 12.89 -2.82
CA PHE A 190 -1.02 13.66 -1.58
C PHE A 190 0.10 14.68 -1.72
N SER A 191 1.30 14.24 -2.13
CA SER A 191 2.46 15.12 -2.33
C SER A 191 2.17 16.23 -3.35
N LEU A 192 1.58 15.90 -4.50
CA LEU A 192 1.21 16.86 -5.52
C LEU A 192 0.17 17.86 -5.02
N ARG A 193 -0.82 17.42 -4.25
CA ARG A 193 -1.80 18.35 -3.68
C ARG A 193 -1.19 19.25 -2.62
N ILE A 194 -0.32 18.73 -1.76
CA ILE A 194 0.41 19.55 -0.78
C ILE A 194 1.22 20.63 -1.51
N ILE A 195 1.95 20.27 -2.56
CA ILE A 195 2.71 21.23 -3.38
C ILE A 195 1.79 22.31 -3.95
N ALA A 196 0.62 21.93 -4.48
CA ALA A 196 -0.36 22.90 -4.99
C ALA A 196 -0.89 23.82 -3.88
N LEU A 197 -1.20 23.29 -2.69
CA LEU A 197 -1.66 24.08 -1.54
C LEU A 197 -0.60 25.06 -1.04
N LEU A 198 0.67 24.64 -0.97
CA LEU A 198 1.79 25.51 -0.60
C LEU A 198 1.90 26.69 -1.56
N ASN A 199 1.76 26.45 -2.87
CA ASN A 199 1.77 27.51 -3.87
C ASN A 199 0.54 28.43 -3.74
N GLU A 200 -0.67 27.86 -3.68
CA GLU A 200 -1.95 28.59 -3.65
C GLU A 200 -2.15 29.42 -2.37
N LYS A 201 -1.74 28.90 -1.21
CA LYS A 201 -2.06 29.49 0.10
C LYS A 201 -0.92 30.27 0.72
N GLU A 202 0.31 29.94 0.35
CA GLU A 202 1.50 30.48 1.01
C GLU A 202 2.49 31.12 0.04
N GLY A 203 2.23 31.02 -1.27
CA GLY A 203 3.16 31.49 -2.30
C GLY A 203 4.46 30.68 -2.36
N VAL A 204 4.49 29.49 -1.76
CA VAL A 204 5.67 28.63 -1.70
C VAL A 204 5.67 27.69 -2.89
N SER A 205 6.60 27.89 -3.82
CA SER A 205 6.71 27.11 -5.05
C SER A 205 8.14 26.70 -5.34
N LEU A 206 8.29 25.59 -6.05
CA LEU A 206 9.56 25.17 -6.61
C LEU A 206 9.92 26.10 -7.79
N PRO A 207 11.13 26.70 -7.83
CA PRO A 207 11.54 27.57 -8.92
C PRO A 207 11.50 26.88 -10.30
N GLN A 208 11.29 27.66 -11.36
CA GLN A 208 11.38 27.14 -12.72
C GLN A 208 12.79 26.60 -13.01
N GLY A 209 12.87 25.49 -13.74
CA GLY A 209 14.15 24.83 -14.01
C GLY A 209 14.66 23.98 -12.84
N ALA A 210 13.80 23.66 -11.87
CA ALA A 210 14.07 22.65 -10.85
C ALA A 210 13.04 21.51 -10.90
N ALA A 211 13.38 20.37 -10.32
CA ALA A 211 12.52 19.20 -10.19
C ALA A 211 12.67 18.57 -8.80
N TYR A 212 11.54 18.31 -8.15
CA TYR A 212 11.44 17.51 -6.94
C TYR A 212 11.34 16.03 -7.32
N LEU A 213 12.27 15.25 -6.80
CA LEU A 213 12.47 13.85 -7.12
C LEU A 213 12.04 12.97 -5.94
N ALA A 214 11.18 12.01 -6.25
CA ALA A 214 10.92 10.81 -5.48
C ALA A 214 12.12 9.84 -5.61
N LEU A 215 12.60 9.27 -4.51
CA LEU A 215 13.75 8.33 -4.51
C LEU A 215 13.36 6.96 -3.95
N GLY A 216 14.27 5.98 -4.06
CA GLY A 216 14.12 4.70 -3.35
C GLY A 216 12.81 3.97 -3.70
N SER A 217 12.06 3.51 -2.71
CA SER A 217 10.78 2.81 -2.96
C SER A 217 9.71 3.72 -3.54
N GLU A 218 9.78 5.02 -3.25
CA GLU A 218 8.85 6.02 -3.77
C GLU A 218 9.10 6.28 -5.26
N GLY A 219 10.36 6.39 -5.66
CA GLY A 219 10.73 6.50 -7.07
C GLY A 219 10.42 5.24 -7.89
N ARG A 220 10.43 4.05 -7.28
CA ARG A 220 10.02 2.78 -7.92
C ARG A 220 8.51 2.51 -7.94
N ASN A 221 7.68 3.34 -7.29
CA ASN A 221 6.25 3.06 -7.05
C ASN A 221 6.01 1.75 -6.27
N GLU A 222 6.80 1.54 -5.21
CA GLU A 222 6.81 0.32 -4.39
C GLU A 222 6.54 0.60 -2.91
N GLN A 223 5.88 1.72 -2.63
CA GLN A 223 5.58 2.13 -1.27
C GLN A 223 4.51 1.22 -0.66
N THR A 224 4.66 0.92 0.63
CA THR A 224 3.56 0.37 1.44
C THR A 224 3.04 1.47 2.37
N LEU A 225 2.35 1.15 3.46
CA LEU A 225 1.69 2.16 4.32
C LEU A 225 2.63 2.97 5.18
N ARG A 226 3.77 2.39 5.58
CA ARG A 226 4.89 3.14 6.15
C ARG A 226 5.95 3.29 5.09
N THR A 227 5.97 4.46 4.46
CA THR A 227 7.10 4.94 3.70
C THR A 227 7.68 6.13 4.45
N ASP A 228 9.00 6.20 4.49
CA ASP A 228 9.64 7.42 4.95
C ASP A 228 9.72 8.37 3.75
N GLN A 229 9.89 9.67 3.99
CA GLN A 229 10.05 10.65 2.92
C GLN A 229 11.47 10.53 2.33
N ASP A 230 11.62 9.88 1.17
CA ASP A 230 12.90 9.77 0.46
C ASP A 230 12.88 10.67 -0.79
N SER A 231 13.53 11.84 -0.70
CA SER A 231 13.44 12.85 -1.77
C SER A 231 14.72 13.64 -2.00
N ALA A 232 14.81 14.21 -3.21
CA ALA A 232 15.86 15.14 -3.62
C ALA A 232 15.30 16.26 -4.50
N ILE A 233 16.09 17.30 -4.72
CA ILE A 233 15.84 18.27 -5.78
C ILE A 233 17.07 18.36 -6.69
N VAL A 234 16.80 18.38 -7.99
CA VAL A 234 17.76 18.73 -9.04
C VAL A 234 17.32 20.05 -9.67
N TYR A 235 18.28 20.91 -10.02
CA TYR A 235 17.98 22.17 -10.71
C TYR A 235 19.02 22.53 -11.76
N ARG A 236 18.64 23.36 -12.74
CA ARG A 236 19.54 23.81 -13.80
C ARG A 236 20.71 24.62 -13.24
N ASP A 237 21.87 24.53 -13.87
CA ASP A 237 22.99 25.37 -13.52
C ASP A 237 22.65 26.85 -13.77
N GLY A 238 23.13 27.74 -12.88
CA GLY A 238 22.92 29.19 -13.01
C GLY A 238 21.66 29.76 -12.35
N LEU A 239 20.89 28.97 -11.59
CA LEU A 239 19.84 29.50 -10.72
C LEU A 239 20.43 30.49 -9.69
N SER A 240 19.73 31.60 -9.46
CA SER A 240 20.19 32.66 -8.55
C SER A 240 20.21 32.20 -7.09
N GLU A 241 20.92 32.92 -6.22
CA GLU A 241 20.89 32.65 -4.78
C GLU A 241 19.47 32.75 -4.21
N ALA A 242 18.67 33.69 -4.71
CA ALA A 242 17.26 33.84 -4.33
C ALA A 242 16.43 32.60 -4.70
N ASP A 243 16.64 32.04 -5.91
CA ASP A 243 15.96 30.80 -6.32
C ASP A 243 16.37 29.62 -5.43
N GLN A 244 17.66 29.53 -5.08
CA GLN A 244 18.16 28.47 -4.19
C GLN A 244 17.60 28.60 -2.77
N GLN A 245 17.47 29.81 -2.24
CA GLN A 245 16.82 30.07 -0.95
C GLN A 245 15.32 29.70 -0.98
N GLN A 246 14.61 30.09 -2.04
CA GLN A 246 13.22 29.72 -2.25
C GLN A 246 13.04 28.20 -2.34
N MET A 247 13.94 27.51 -3.04
CA MET A 247 13.94 26.06 -3.17
C MET A 247 14.18 25.33 -1.84
N ALA A 248 15.12 25.84 -1.02
CA ALA A 248 15.35 25.32 0.31
C ALA A 248 14.12 25.50 1.23
N TYR A 249 13.46 26.66 1.13
CA TYR A 249 12.22 26.92 1.85
C TYR A 249 11.08 26.02 1.38
N PHE A 250 10.88 25.87 0.06
CA PHE A 250 9.93 24.93 -0.54
C PHE A 250 10.13 23.51 -0.01
N ALA A 251 11.37 23.00 -0.07
CA ALA A 251 11.68 21.65 0.36
C ALA A 251 11.38 21.42 1.86
N THR A 252 11.70 22.41 2.70
CA THR A 252 11.42 22.35 4.15
C THR A 252 9.92 22.31 4.40
N ARG A 253 9.17 23.20 3.76
CA ARG A 253 7.70 23.28 3.92
C ARG A 253 6.99 22.04 3.40
N LEU A 254 7.43 21.47 2.28
CA LEU A 254 6.88 20.22 1.77
C LEU A 254 7.11 19.06 2.74
N VAL A 255 8.32 18.92 3.28
CA VAL A 255 8.64 17.86 4.25
C VAL A 255 7.81 18.00 5.54
N ASP A 256 7.66 19.23 6.04
CA ASP A 256 6.85 19.53 7.22
C ASP A 256 5.37 19.21 6.98
N SER A 257 4.83 19.55 5.80
CA SER A 257 3.44 19.28 5.45
C SER A 257 3.17 17.79 5.23
N LEU A 258 4.09 17.05 4.64
CA LEU A 258 4.01 15.59 4.51
C LEU A 258 3.98 14.91 5.88
N GLU A 259 4.82 15.38 6.82
CA GLU A 259 4.82 14.90 8.21
C GLU A 259 3.48 15.15 8.90
N GLN A 260 2.86 16.32 8.69
CA GLN A 260 1.53 16.65 9.23
C GLN A 260 0.39 15.76 8.68
N VAL A 261 0.49 15.34 7.41
CA VAL A 261 -0.48 14.40 6.79
C VAL A 261 -0.25 12.96 7.28
N GLY A 262 0.92 12.66 7.86
CA GLY A 262 1.26 11.38 8.49
C GLY A 262 2.36 10.60 7.80
N VAL A 263 3.13 11.21 6.90
CA VAL A 263 4.30 10.60 6.26
C VAL A 263 5.56 10.92 7.07
N PRO A 264 6.15 9.97 7.79
CA PRO A 264 7.27 10.23 8.68
C PRO A 264 8.54 10.66 7.92
N ARG A 265 9.35 11.52 8.54
CA ARG A 265 10.69 11.87 8.03
C ARG A 265 11.58 10.65 7.91
N CYS A 266 12.49 10.67 6.93
CA CYS A 266 13.50 9.63 6.76
C CYS A 266 14.51 9.66 7.92
N PRO A 267 14.69 8.54 8.68
CA PRO A 267 15.70 8.47 9.72
C PRO A 267 17.14 8.64 9.21
N GLY A 268 17.37 8.36 7.92
CA GLY A 268 18.66 8.56 7.24
C GLY A 268 18.83 9.97 6.65
N ASP A 269 17.91 10.90 6.93
CA ASP A 269 17.92 12.28 6.45
C ASP A 269 18.06 12.42 4.91
N THR A 270 17.53 11.44 4.17
CA THR A 270 17.46 11.47 2.70
C THR A 270 16.22 12.23 2.25
N MET A 271 16.22 13.53 2.50
CA MET A 271 15.10 14.41 2.19
C MET A 271 15.60 15.64 1.44
N ALA A 272 14.79 16.16 0.54
CA ALA A 272 15.12 17.38 -0.20
C ALA A 272 15.34 18.60 0.70
N SER A 273 14.88 18.56 1.97
CA SER A 273 15.16 19.58 2.99
C SER A 273 16.65 19.61 3.40
N ASN A 274 17.33 18.47 3.34
CA ASN A 274 18.77 18.34 3.60
C ASN A 274 19.56 18.87 2.38
N PRO A 275 20.49 19.83 2.56
CA PRO A 275 21.33 20.35 1.48
C PRO A 275 22.11 19.28 0.69
N LEU A 276 22.44 18.14 1.30
CA LEU A 276 23.12 17.03 0.62
C LEU A 276 22.26 16.36 -0.47
N TRP A 277 20.95 16.63 -0.49
CA TRP A 277 20.00 16.12 -1.48
C TRP A 277 19.39 17.24 -2.35
N ARG A 278 20.07 18.38 -2.42
CA ARG A 278 19.71 19.55 -3.25
C ARG A 278 20.93 20.02 -4.01
N HIS A 279 21.02 19.66 -5.30
CA HIS A 279 22.18 20.04 -6.13
C HIS A 279 21.75 20.50 -7.51
N SER A 280 22.59 21.31 -8.14
CA SER A 280 22.46 21.60 -9.57
C SER A 280 22.69 20.34 -10.40
N LEU A 281 22.31 20.38 -11.66
CA LEU A 281 22.47 19.24 -12.56
C LEU A 281 23.94 18.84 -12.71
N SER A 282 24.86 19.79 -12.90
CA SER A 282 26.29 19.49 -12.96
C SER A 282 26.82 18.90 -11.66
N SER A 283 26.43 19.46 -10.51
CA SER A 283 26.86 18.97 -9.20
C SER A 283 26.29 17.57 -8.87
N TRP A 284 25.08 17.26 -9.33
CA TRP A 284 24.55 15.89 -9.25
C TRP A 284 25.34 14.91 -10.13
N ARG A 285 25.76 15.30 -11.34
CA ARG A 285 26.62 14.46 -12.20
C ARG A 285 27.93 14.14 -11.50
N ASP A 286 28.59 15.14 -10.93
CA ASP A 286 29.83 14.96 -10.16
C ASP A 286 29.62 14.06 -8.93
N THR A 287 28.49 14.20 -8.24
CA THR A 287 28.13 13.38 -7.07
C THR A 287 27.91 11.92 -7.47
N VAL A 288 27.18 11.66 -8.55
CA VAL A 288 26.96 10.31 -9.08
C VAL A 288 28.29 9.68 -9.52
N ASP A 289 29.14 10.44 -10.21
CA ASP A 289 30.46 9.97 -10.62
C ASP A 289 31.33 9.65 -9.40
N HIS A 290 31.29 10.49 -8.36
CA HIS A 290 32.00 10.22 -7.11
C HIS A 290 31.54 8.90 -6.46
N TRP A 291 30.22 8.68 -6.37
CA TRP A 291 29.68 7.45 -5.79
C TRP A 291 30.07 6.20 -6.59
N ILE A 292 30.10 6.29 -7.92
CA ILE A 292 30.49 5.20 -8.81
C ILE A 292 32.00 4.93 -8.72
N ASN A 293 32.82 5.99 -8.69
CA ASN A 293 34.28 5.91 -8.74
C ASN A 293 34.90 5.53 -7.38
N THR A 294 34.19 5.84 -6.30
CA THR A 294 34.64 5.58 -4.92
C THR A 294 33.59 4.75 -4.18
N PRO A 295 33.53 3.42 -4.40
CA PRO A 295 32.47 2.57 -3.88
C PRO A 295 32.67 2.23 -2.38
N THR A 296 32.63 3.25 -1.52
CA THR A 296 32.53 3.11 -0.07
C THR A 296 31.13 2.62 0.31
N PRO A 297 30.93 1.95 1.46
CA PRO A 297 29.61 1.51 1.89
C PRO A 297 28.54 2.60 1.85
N ASP A 298 28.87 3.83 2.26
CA ASP A 298 27.94 4.96 2.29
C ASP A 298 27.58 5.44 0.88
N ASN A 299 28.57 5.54 -0.02
CA ASN A 299 28.34 5.92 -1.42
C ASN A 299 27.42 4.91 -2.14
N MET A 300 27.53 3.63 -1.79
CA MET A 300 26.72 2.56 -2.39
C MET A 300 25.28 2.57 -1.89
N VAL A 301 25.07 2.93 -0.61
CA VAL A 301 23.73 3.17 -0.06
C VAL A 301 23.09 4.37 -0.75
N ASN A 302 23.82 5.48 -0.85
CA ASN A 302 23.34 6.71 -1.48
C ASN A 302 23.02 6.50 -2.96
N PHE A 303 23.93 5.91 -3.73
CA PHE A 303 23.68 5.54 -5.12
C PHE A 303 22.52 4.55 -5.24
N GLY A 304 22.47 3.56 -4.36
CA GLY A 304 21.42 2.55 -4.30
C GLY A 304 20.02 3.16 -4.20
N MET A 305 19.89 4.25 -3.43
CA MET A 305 18.66 5.00 -3.28
C MET A 305 18.41 5.97 -4.45
N PHE A 306 19.45 6.69 -4.89
CA PHE A 306 19.34 7.74 -5.92
C PHE A 306 19.11 7.21 -7.33
N GLN A 307 19.66 6.03 -7.69
CA GLN A 307 19.47 5.44 -9.02
C GLN A 307 17.98 5.19 -9.35
N ASP A 308 17.17 5.05 -8.31
CA ASP A 308 15.73 4.89 -8.39
C ASP A 308 15.02 6.26 -8.27
N LEU A 309 15.55 7.29 -8.93
CA LEU A 309 14.94 8.61 -9.01
C LEU A 309 13.72 8.64 -9.95
N ARG A 310 12.72 9.44 -9.61
CA ARG A 310 11.55 9.76 -10.43
C ARG A 310 11.09 11.20 -10.17
N THR A 311 10.83 11.97 -11.21
CA THR A 311 10.26 13.32 -11.07
C THR A 311 8.83 13.20 -10.58
N LEU A 312 8.54 13.88 -9.49
CA LEU A 312 7.17 14.03 -8.99
C LEU A 312 6.61 15.40 -9.34
N HIS A 313 7.42 16.46 -9.28
CA HIS A 313 7.01 17.83 -9.61
C HIS A 313 8.17 18.63 -10.23
N GLY A 314 7.88 19.54 -11.16
CA GLY A 314 8.88 20.38 -11.83
C GLY A 314 9.30 19.84 -13.20
N ASP A 315 10.56 20.03 -13.58
CA ASP A 315 11.10 19.75 -14.92
C ASP A 315 11.55 18.28 -15.09
N PRO A 316 10.81 17.42 -15.82
CA PRO A 316 11.15 16.01 -15.99
C PRO A 316 12.38 15.76 -16.87
N ASP A 317 12.86 16.78 -17.60
CA ASP A 317 14.06 16.66 -18.42
C ASP A 317 15.31 16.45 -17.55
N LEU A 318 15.32 17.01 -16.34
CA LEU A 318 16.43 16.87 -15.40
C LEU A 318 16.62 15.43 -14.93
N GLU A 319 15.54 14.71 -14.62
CA GLU A 319 15.58 13.27 -14.33
C GLU A 319 16.10 12.49 -15.53
N ARG A 320 15.62 12.81 -16.74
CA ARG A 320 16.06 12.11 -17.96
C ARG A 320 17.56 12.27 -18.17
N GLU A 321 18.08 13.48 -18.00
CA GLU A 321 19.52 13.76 -18.10
C GLU A 321 20.33 13.02 -17.03
N LEU A 322 19.86 12.97 -15.78
CA LEU A 322 20.52 12.22 -14.70
C LEU A 322 20.51 10.71 -14.93
N ARG A 323 19.38 10.15 -15.39
CA ARG A 323 19.30 8.72 -15.73
C ARG A 323 20.24 8.35 -16.86
N GLN A 324 20.36 9.21 -17.88
CA GLN A 324 21.30 9.02 -18.97
C GLN A 324 22.75 9.07 -18.45
N HIS A 325 23.08 10.03 -17.60
CA HIS A 325 24.39 10.14 -16.97
C HIS A 325 24.74 8.90 -16.15
N ILE A 326 23.82 8.41 -15.30
CA ILE A 326 24.00 7.16 -14.53
C ILE A 326 24.35 5.98 -15.45
N CYS A 327 23.60 5.81 -16.54
CA CYS A 327 23.84 4.77 -17.53
C CYS A 327 25.25 4.86 -18.14
N ASP A 328 25.68 6.07 -18.51
CA ASP A 328 26.94 6.26 -19.20
C ASP A 328 28.13 6.13 -18.23
N SER A 329 28.03 6.71 -17.03
CA SER A 329 29.05 6.58 -15.99
C SER A 329 29.29 5.11 -15.60
N VAL A 330 28.24 4.30 -15.47
CA VAL A 330 28.38 2.88 -15.14
C VAL A 330 29.06 2.08 -16.26
N LYS A 331 28.77 2.37 -17.53
CA LYS A 331 29.44 1.71 -18.67
C LYS A 331 30.95 1.97 -18.68
N HIS A 332 31.38 3.13 -18.20
CA HIS A 332 32.80 3.52 -18.17
C HIS A 332 33.55 3.00 -16.93
N HIS A 333 32.86 2.54 -15.88
CA HIS A 333 33.47 2.14 -14.61
C HIS A 333 33.14 0.68 -14.26
N THR A 334 33.81 -0.25 -14.94
CA THR A 334 33.54 -1.70 -14.84
C THR A 334 33.72 -2.29 -13.44
N LEU A 335 34.52 -1.68 -12.57
CA LEU A 335 34.73 -2.11 -11.18
C LEU A 335 33.55 -1.78 -10.26
N PHE A 336 32.69 -0.83 -10.65
CA PHE A 336 31.53 -0.44 -9.83
C PHE A 336 30.56 -1.61 -9.62
N LEU A 337 30.20 -2.35 -10.66
CA LEU A 337 29.21 -3.43 -10.58
C LEU A 337 29.65 -4.56 -9.63
N PRO A 338 30.89 -5.10 -9.70
CA PRO A 338 31.37 -6.07 -8.72
C PRO A 338 31.41 -5.55 -7.28
N HIS A 339 31.80 -4.28 -7.07
CA HIS A 339 31.72 -3.69 -5.73
C HIS A 339 30.27 -3.63 -5.24
N MET A 340 29.33 -3.14 -6.07
CA MET A 340 27.91 -3.06 -5.76
C MET A 340 27.30 -4.42 -5.45
N ALA A 341 27.62 -5.44 -6.25
CA ALA A 341 27.26 -6.81 -5.97
C ALA A 341 27.79 -7.27 -4.59
N ARG A 342 29.06 -6.97 -4.26
CA ARG A 342 29.67 -7.28 -2.96
C ARG A 342 28.95 -6.58 -1.79
N HIS A 343 28.45 -5.37 -1.98
CA HIS A 343 27.62 -4.69 -0.98
C HIS A 343 26.28 -5.40 -0.80
N ILE A 344 25.60 -5.76 -1.89
CA ILE A 344 24.29 -6.41 -1.88
C ILE A 344 24.33 -7.80 -1.22
N VAL A 345 25.34 -8.62 -1.52
CA VAL A 345 25.42 -9.99 -0.96
C VAL A 345 25.64 -10.04 0.55
N ARG A 346 25.95 -8.91 1.20
CA ARG A 346 26.01 -8.81 2.67
C ARG A 346 24.63 -8.86 3.33
N PHE A 347 23.55 -8.56 2.59
CA PHE A 347 22.17 -8.65 3.07
C PHE A 347 21.67 -10.10 2.99
N THR A 348 22.32 -10.99 3.73
CA THR A 348 22.02 -12.43 3.70
C THR A 348 20.64 -12.72 4.30
N PRO A 349 19.79 -13.53 3.64
CA PRO A 349 18.49 -13.88 4.20
C PRO A 349 18.66 -14.66 5.52
N PRO A 350 17.79 -14.44 6.52
CA PRO A 350 17.87 -15.08 7.84
C PRO A 350 17.42 -16.55 7.80
N LEU A 351 18.06 -17.36 6.97
CA LEU A 351 17.89 -18.82 6.92
C LEU A 351 19.05 -19.50 7.65
N GLY A 352 18.71 -20.46 8.51
CA GLY A 352 19.64 -21.39 9.15
C GLY A 352 19.65 -22.75 8.46
N MET A 353 20.38 -23.68 9.07
CA MET A 353 20.40 -25.08 8.63
C MET A 353 18.98 -25.65 8.61
N PHE A 354 18.71 -26.54 7.64
CA PHE A 354 17.41 -27.18 7.44
C PHE A 354 16.24 -26.21 7.24
N GLY A 355 16.50 -24.97 6.79
CA GLY A 355 15.45 -24.00 6.50
C GLY A 355 14.82 -23.34 7.74
N ARG A 356 15.48 -23.41 8.90
CA ARG A 356 15.02 -22.69 10.10
C ARG A 356 15.15 -21.18 9.90
N ILE A 357 14.06 -20.44 10.07
CA ILE A 357 14.08 -18.96 10.01
C ILE A 357 14.76 -18.43 11.27
N LYS A 358 15.78 -17.58 11.09
CA LYS A 358 16.49 -16.88 12.16
C LYS A 358 15.73 -15.60 12.48
N VAL A 359 15.70 -15.27 13.77
CA VAL A 359 15.04 -14.08 14.32
C VAL A 359 16.01 -13.36 15.24
N GLU A 360 15.73 -12.09 15.53
CA GLU A 360 16.51 -11.30 16.46
C GLU A 360 16.51 -11.93 17.86
N ARG A 361 17.70 -12.02 18.47
CA ARG A 361 17.89 -12.70 19.76
C ARG A 361 17.77 -11.77 20.96
N ARG A 362 17.90 -10.46 20.76
CA ARG A 362 17.98 -9.43 21.80
C ARG A 362 17.34 -8.14 21.28
N GLY A 363 17.07 -7.20 22.19
CA GLY A 363 16.47 -5.90 21.85
C GLY A 363 14.94 -5.95 21.80
N GLU A 364 14.35 -4.81 21.44
CA GLU A 364 12.90 -4.59 21.37
C GLU A 364 12.20 -5.55 20.40
N HIS A 365 12.90 -5.98 19.34
CA HIS A 365 12.35 -6.82 18.28
C HIS A 365 12.69 -8.31 18.45
N ARG A 366 13.07 -8.76 19.66
CA ARG A 366 13.39 -10.16 19.96
C ARG A 366 12.26 -11.10 19.51
N GLY A 367 12.63 -12.15 18.78
CA GLY A 367 11.68 -13.15 18.26
C GLY A 367 11.12 -12.82 16.87
N THR A 368 11.46 -11.66 16.31
CA THR A 368 11.01 -11.23 14.98
C THR A 368 12.14 -11.17 13.97
N LEU A 369 11.82 -11.03 12.67
CA LEU A 369 12.76 -10.63 11.62
C LEU A 369 12.27 -9.36 10.92
N ASP A 370 13.20 -8.50 10.52
CA ASP A 370 12.92 -7.34 9.65
C ASP A 370 12.84 -7.78 8.18
N LEU A 371 11.66 -7.67 7.57
CA LEU A 371 11.42 -8.07 6.17
C LEU A 371 12.24 -7.26 5.16
N LYS A 372 12.57 -5.98 5.45
CA LYS A 372 13.40 -5.18 4.57
C LYS A 372 14.81 -5.75 4.51
N LYS A 373 15.42 -5.97 5.68
CA LYS A 373 16.76 -6.55 5.82
C LYS A 373 16.83 -8.03 5.40
N ALA A 374 15.74 -8.76 5.58
CA ALA A 374 15.70 -10.19 5.30
C ALA A 374 15.66 -10.54 3.81
N GLY A 375 15.20 -9.63 2.95
CA GLY A 375 15.13 -9.94 1.52
C GLY A 375 14.73 -8.79 0.61
N ILE A 376 13.84 -7.88 1.03
CA ILE A 376 13.35 -6.83 0.12
C ILE A 376 14.50 -5.97 -0.40
N PHE A 377 15.43 -5.53 0.46
CA PHE A 377 16.59 -4.74 0.00
C PHE A 377 17.49 -5.48 -0.99
N ALA A 378 17.78 -6.76 -0.71
CA ALA A 378 18.61 -7.58 -1.59
C ALA A 378 17.95 -7.77 -2.97
N LEU A 379 16.63 -7.98 -2.98
CA LEU A 379 15.84 -8.15 -4.20
C LEU A 379 15.76 -6.84 -5.00
N THR A 380 15.44 -5.71 -4.36
CA THR A 380 15.30 -4.43 -5.07
C THR A 380 16.64 -3.97 -5.62
N ILE A 381 17.68 -3.90 -4.79
CA ILE A 381 18.99 -3.36 -5.20
C ILE A 381 19.71 -4.35 -6.14
N GLY A 382 19.61 -5.66 -5.89
CA GLY A 382 20.15 -6.70 -6.76
C GLY A 382 19.53 -6.70 -8.16
N THR A 383 18.21 -6.53 -8.23
CA THR A 383 17.51 -6.41 -9.52
C THR A 383 17.85 -5.09 -10.21
N SER A 384 17.91 -3.97 -9.47
CA SER A 384 18.38 -2.68 -10.01
C SER A 384 19.79 -2.79 -10.58
N LEU A 385 20.72 -3.51 -9.93
CA LEU A 385 22.08 -3.70 -10.42
C LEU A 385 22.11 -4.41 -11.78
N LEU A 386 21.37 -5.52 -11.91
CA LEU A 386 21.28 -6.27 -13.17
C LEU A 386 20.58 -5.46 -14.27
N ALA A 387 19.54 -4.71 -13.91
CA ALA A 387 18.84 -3.79 -14.81
C ALA A 387 19.79 -2.71 -15.33
N LEU A 388 20.55 -2.08 -14.43
CA LEU A 388 21.51 -1.03 -14.73
C LEU A 388 22.63 -1.52 -15.66
N GLU A 389 23.20 -2.70 -15.39
CA GLU A 389 24.18 -3.34 -16.29
C GLU A 389 23.61 -3.56 -17.70
N SER A 390 22.30 -3.78 -17.80
CA SER A 390 21.58 -4.00 -19.06
C SER A 390 21.08 -2.71 -19.74
N GLY A 391 21.45 -1.55 -19.19
CA GLY A 391 21.04 -0.22 -19.65
C GLY A 391 19.58 0.14 -19.33
N ILE A 392 18.99 -0.49 -18.32
CA ILE A 392 17.62 -0.22 -17.85
C ILE A 392 17.69 0.63 -16.58
N VAL A 393 17.04 1.79 -16.59
CA VAL A 393 16.96 2.71 -15.45
C VAL A 393 15.52 3.14 -15.21
N GLY A 394 15.14 3.23 -13.93
CA GLY A 394 13.78 3.55 -13.50
C GLY A 394 12.82 2.36 -13.51
N GLY A 395 11.54 2.65 -13.24
CA GLY A 395 10.48 1.65 -13.12
C GLY A 395 10.53 0.85 -11.83
N SER A 396 9.46 0.08 -11.58
CA SER A 396 9.40 -0.83 -10.43
C SER A 396 10.33 -2.04 -10.62
N THR A 397 10.66 -2.72 -9.53
CA THR A 397 11.35 -4.02 -9.51
C THR A 397 10.61 -5.05 -10.35
N TRP A 398 9.26 -5.06 -10.34
CA TRP A 398 8.47 -5.90 -11.24
C TRP A 398 8.72 -5.56 -12.72
N ASN A 399 8.73 -4.28 -13.09
CA ASN A 399 9.06 -3.88 -14.47
C ASN A 399 10.48 -4.31 -14.85
N LYS A 400 11.43 -4.24 -13.91
CA LYS A 400 12.81 -4.67 -14.15
C LYS A 400 12.91 -6.19 -14.33
N PHE A 401 12.15 -7.00 -13.58
CA PHE A 401 12.04 -8.44 -13.83
C PHE A 401 11.54 -8.73 -15.25
N ASP A 402 10.45 -8.08 -15.67
CA ASP A 402 9.88 -8.23 -17.02
C ASP A 402 10.93 -7.92 -18.11
N LEU A 403 11.64 -6.79 -17.98
CA LEU A 403 12.64 -6.35 -18.95
C LEU A 403 13.90 -7.21 -18.96
N LEU A 404 14.36 -7.67 -17.79
CA LEU A 404 15.51 -8.57 -17.67
C LEU A 404 15.22 -9.96 -18.24
N ALA A 405 13.98 -10.44 -18.10
CA ALA A 405 13.51 -11.66 -18.75
C ALA A 405 13.56 -11.52 -20.28
N GLN A 406 13.02 -10.41 -20.81
CA GLN A 406 13.02 -10.12 -22.26
C GLN A 406 14.44 -10.05 -22.83
N LYS A 407 15.38 -9.46 -22.08
CA LYS A 407 16.81 -9.41 -22.44
C LYS A 407 17.58 -10.71 -22.18
N LYS A 408 16.91 -11.76 -21.67
CA LYS A 408 17.51 -13.07 -21.35
C LYS A 408 18.69 -12.98 -20.36
N VAL A 409 18.65 -11.99 -19.45
CA VAL A 409 19.64 -11.86 -18.36
C VAL A 409 19.41 -12.94 -17.31
N PHE A 410 18.14 -13.30 -17.10
CA PHE A 410 17.74 -14.48 -16.35
C PHE A 410 17.29 -15.61 -17.29
N ILE A 411 17.53 -16.85 -16.87
CA ILE A 411 16.72 -17.98 -17.36
C ILE A 411 15.38 -17.99 -16.59
N ALA A 412 14.30 -18.37 -17.26
CA ALA A 412 12.95 -18.28 -16.69
C ALA A 412 12.78 -19.04 -15.36
N SER A 413 13.47 -20.19 -15.22
CA SER A 413 13.46 -21.00 -13.99
C SER A 413 14.06 -20.29 -12.78
N ASP A 414 15.00 -19.36 -12.99
CA ASP A 414 15.65 -18.62 -11.91
C ASP A 414 14.86 -17.38 -11.53
N LEU A 415 14.21 -16.72 -12.50
CA LEU A 415 13.47 -15.48 -12.27
C LEU A 415 12.20 -15.69 -11.45
N LEU A 416 11.42 -16.73 -11.77
CA LEU A 416 10.14 -17.00 -11.12
C LEU A 416 10.24 -17.03 -9.58
N PRO A 417 11.12 -17.83 -8.95
CA PRO A 417 11.23 -17.86 -7.48
C PRO A 417 11.74 -16.53 -6.88
N ILE A 418 12.47 -15.71 -7.64
CA ILE A 418 12.96 -14.40 -7.20
C ILE A 418 11.81 -13.38 -7.20
N GLU A 419 11.01 -13.35 -8.26
CA GLU A 419 9.85 -12.47 -8.38
C GLU A 419 8.75 -12.85 -7.37
N GLU A 420 8.47 -14.14 -7.20
CA GLU A 420 7.55 -14.65 -6.18
C GLU A 420 8.01 -14.24 -4.77
N ALA A 421 9.32 -14.32 -4.50
CA ALA A 421 9.89 -13.89 -3.23
C ALA A 421 9.67 -12.40 -2.98
N PHE A 422 9.94 -11.55 -3.98
CA PHE A 422 9.72 -10.10 -3.86
C PHE A 422 8.25 -9.79 -3.60
N THR A 423 7.36 -10.35 -4.42
CA THR A 423 5.92 -10.14 -4.34
C THR A 423 5.37 -10.58 -2.99
N PHE A 424 5.78 -11.76 -2.49
CA PHE A 424 5.33 -12.26 -1.19
C PHE A 424 5.85 -11.41 -0.03
N LEU A 425 7.14 -11.04 -0.02
CA LEU A 425 7.72 -10.26 1.08
C LEU A 425 7.09 -8.87 1.20
N VAL A 426 6.84 -8.19 0.07
CA VAL A 426 6.16 -6.91 0.03
C VAL A 426 4.70 -7.05 0.47
N HIS A 427 4.00 -8.09 0.02
CA HIS A 427 2.63 -8.36 0.45
C HIS A 427 2.51 -8.63 1.95
N LEU A 428 3.39 -9.50 2.48
CA LEU A 428 3.44 -9.82 3.91
C LEU A 428 3.72 -8.56 4.73
N ARG A 429 4.65 -7.70 4.27
CA ARG A 429 4.92 -6.40 4.90
C ARG A 429 3.66 -5.53 4.94
N LEU A 430 2.95 -5.38 3.81
CA LEU A 430 1.71 -4.60 3.74
C LEU A 430 0.63 -5.15 4.69
N GLN A 431 0.38 -6.46 4.67
CA GLN A 431 -0.61 -7.09 5.56
C GLN A 431 -0.29 -6.84 7.04
N ARG A 432 0.99 -6.92 7.43
CA ARG A 432 1.40 -6.69 8.82
C ARG A 432 1.22 -5.22 9.22
N GLN A 433 1.52 -4.28 8.32
CA GLN A 433 1.27 -2.86 8.56
C GLN A 433 -0.23 -2.57 8.71
N LEU A 434 -1.08 -3.12 7.83
CA LEU A 434 -2.54 -3.00 7.93
C LEU A 434 -3.06 -3.54 9.27
N ARG A 435 -2.55 -4.68 9.73
CA ARG A 435 -2.92 -5.27 11.02
C ARG A 435 -2.48 -4.42 12.20
N ALA A 436 -1.24 -3.93 12.20
CA ALA A 436 -0.72 -3.06 13.25
C ALA A 436 -1.59 -1.79 13.38
N ILE A 437 -1.90 -1.14 12.26
CA ILE A 437 -2.76 0.05 12.21
C ILE A 437 -4.16 -0.27 12.77
N ALA A 438 -4.74 -1.41 12.41
CA ALA A 438 -6.05 -1.83 12.95
C ALA A 438 -6.03 -2.10 14.47
N GLU A 439 -4.87 -2.44 15.02
CA GLU A 439 -4.64 -2.63 16.47
C GLU A 439 -4.20 -1.33 17.18
N GLY A 440 -4.18 -0.18 16.49
CA GLY A 440 -3.70 1.09 17.04
C GLY A 440 -2.18 1.14 17.29
N LYS A 441 -1.42 0.24 16.66
CA LYS A 441 0.04 0.13 16.78
C LYS A 441 0.74 0.77 15.57
N PRO A 442 1.96 1.29 15.75
CA PRO A 442 2.73 1.81 14.63
C PRO A 442 3.08 0.68 13.63
N PRO A 443 2.96 0.94 12.32
CA PRO A 443 3.39 -0.02 11.30
C PRO A 443 4.89 -0.32 11.40
N SER A 444 5.26 -1.59 11.26
CA SER A 444 6.63 -2.08 11.38
C SER A 444 7.03 -2.97 10.19
N ASN A 445 8.34 -3.11 9.97
CA ASN A 445 8.89 -4.09 9.02
C ASN A 445 9.10 -5.47 9.68
N HIS A 446 8.90 -5.57 10.99
CA HIS A 446 9.16 -6.78 11.76
C HIS A 446 7.99 -7.75 11.72
N VAL A 447 8.30 -9.04 11.55
CA VAL A 447 7.34 -10.14 11.62
C VAL A 447 7.84 -11.23 12.56
N ASP A 448 6.96 -11.75 13.41
CA ASP A 448 7.21 -12.96 14.17
C ASP A 448 6.79 -14.19 13.33
N PRO A 449 7.71 -15.10 12.95
CA PRO A 449 7.37 -16.30 12.20
C PRO A 449 6.41 -17.27 12.91
N LEU A 450 6.30 -17.20 14.24
CA LEU A 450 5.47 -18.11 15.04
C LEU A 450 3.99 -17.74 15.00
N ILE A 451 3.66 -16.47 14.72
CA ILE A 451 2.28 -15.99 14.57
C ILE A 451 1.79 -16.04 13.10
N LEU A 452 2.63 -16.53 12.18
CA LEU A 452 2.25 -16.79 10.79
C LEU A 452 1.43 -18.09 10.71
N SER A 453 0.53 -18.17 9.73
CA SER A 453 -0.05 -19.46 9.34
C SER A 453 1.05 -20.38 8.83
N ASP A 454 0.84 -21.71 8.88
CA ASP A 454 1.84 -22.66 8.36
C ASP A 454 2.13 -22.44 6.87
N HIS A 455 1.10 -22.08 6.11
CA HIS A 455 1.20 -21.69 4.71
C HIS A 455 2.08 -20.47 4.51
N ASP A 456 1.83 -19.37 5.24
CA ASP A 456 2.63 -18.15 5.12
C ASP A 456 4.07 -18.36 5.61
N ARG A 457 4.27 -19.24 6.60
CA ARG A 457 5.60 -19.59 7.12
C ARG A 457 6.40 -20.37 6.08
N GLU A 458 5.79 -21.30 5.35
CA GLU A 458 6.43 -22.00 4.24
C GLU A 458 6.71 -21.05 3.08
N LYS A 459 5.75 -20.20 2.71
CA LYS A 459 5.96 -19.16 1.68
C LYS A 459 7.08 -18.19 2.04
N LEU A 460 7.19 -17.80 3.32
CA LEU A 460 8.31 -16.99 3.81
C LEU A 460 9.63 -17.75 3.65
N ARG A 461 9.68 -19.03 4.02
CA ARG A 461 10.88 -19.86 3.81
C ARG A 461 11.25 -19.97 2.33
N GLY A 462 10.28 -20.20 1.45
CA GLY A 462 10.46 -20.21 0.00
C GLY A 462 10.98 -18.87 -0.53
N SER A 463 10.42 -17.76 -0.06
CA SER A 463 10.84 -16.41 -0.44
C SER A 463 12.28 -16.14 -0.03
N LEU A 464 12.68 -16.52 1.18
CA LEU A 464 14.06 -16.39 1.64
C LEU A 464 15.04 -17.26 0.83
N ARG A 465 14.59 -18.41 0.27
CA ARG A 465 15.38 -19.18 -0.70
C ARG A 465 15.48 -18.45 -2.04
N GLY A 466 14.41 -17.83 -2.52
CA GLY A 466 14.44 -16.97 -3.72
C GLY A 466 15.43 -15.81 -3.59
N VAL A 467 15.50 -15.18 -2.41
CA VAL A 467 16.56 -14.20 -2.09
C VAL A 467 17.96 -14.83 -2.22
N SER A 468 18.18 -16.03 -1.66
CA SER A 468 19.46 -16.74 -1.81
C SER A 468 19.81 -17.04 -3.27
N SER A 469 18.82 -17.36 -4.12
CA SER A 469 19.03 -17.58 -5.54
C SER A 469 19.55 -16.32 -6.23
N LEU A 470 18.94 -15.15 -5.99
CA LEU A 470 19.45 -13.89 -6.55
C LEU A 470 20.87 -13.59 -6.06
N LEU A 471 21.13 -13.72 -4.76
CA LEU A 471 22.47 -13.47 -4.21
C LEU A 471 23.52 -14.41 -4.79
N LYS A 472 23.16 -15.67 -5.07
CA LYS A 472 24.03 -16.62 -5.76
C LYS A 472 24.32 -16.16 -7.20
N ILE A 473 23.31 -15.75 -7.96
CA ILE A 473 23.48 -15.21 -9.32
C ILE A 473 24.44 -14.03 -9.31
N LEU A 474 24.29 -13.09 -8.37
CA LEU A 474 25.21 -11.95 -8.23
C LEU A 474 26.63 -12.40 -7.87
N THR A 475 26.77 -13.37 -6.96
CA THR A 475 28.06 -13.92 -6.54
C THR A 475 28.81 -14.55 -7.70
N ASP A 476 28.12 -15.37 -8.50
CA ASP A 476 28.68 -16.10 -9.62
C ASP A 476 28.96 -15.16 -10.81
N ARG A 477 28.02 -14.26 -11.13
CA ARG A 477 28.16 -13.30 -12.25
C ARG A 477 29.33 -12.33 -12.05
N TYR A 478 29.50 -11.81 -10.83
CA TYR A 478 30.52 -10.81 -10.52
C TYR A 478 31.77 -11.38 -9.85
N GLN A 479 31.87 -12.71 -9.74
CA GLN A 479 33.05 -13.41 -9.19
C GLN A 479 33.46 -12.88 -7.80
N ILE A 480 32.49 -12.56 -6.94
CA ILE A 480 32.70 -11.81 -5.68
C ILE A 480 33.72 -12.51 -4.77
N ASN A 481 33.76 -13.85 -4.79
CA ASN A 481 34.69 -14.66 -3.98
C ASN A 481 36.16 -14.46 -4.35
N PHE A 482 36.46 -13.90 -5.53
CA PHE A 482 37.82 -13.63 -6.02
C PHE A 482 38.24 -12.16 -5.86
N ILE A 483 37.33 -11.29 -5.40
CA ILE A 483 37.63 -9.90 -5.11
C ILE A 483 38.27 -9.84 -3.72
N ALA A 484 39.53 -9.42 -3.65
CA ALA A 484 40.26 -9.26 -2.38
C ALA A 484 39.46 -8.38 -1.39
N ARG A 485 39.56 -8.71 -0.10
CA ARG A 485 38.73 -8.13 0.98
C ARG A 485 38.82 -6.61 1.09
#